data_AF-A0A7J9HLC5-F1
#
_entry.id   AF-A0A7J9HLC5-F1
#
_cell.length_a   1.000
_cell.length_b   1.000
_cell.length_c   1.000
_cell.angle_alpha   90.00
_cell.angle_beta   90.00
_cell.angle_gamma   90.00
#
_symmetry.space_group_name_H-M   'P 1'
#
loop_
_entity.id
_entity.type
_entity.pdbx_description
1 polymer ?
#
loop_
_entity_poly.entity_id
_entity_poly.type
_entity_poly.pdbx_seq_one_letter_code
_entity_poly.pdbx_strand_id
1 'polypeptide(L)' 'MKKVTELPTMCGVEGDLKVYCPDEQEPMVWPSYEEVQSLLKKFY' A
#
# COMPACT_ATOMS: atom_id res chain seq x y z
N MET A 1 7.36 -2.37 -7.58
CA MET A 1 7.22 -2.64 -6.12
C MET A 1 8.48 -2.48 -5.29
N LYS A 2 9.69 -2.83 -5.76
CA LYS A 2 10.92 -2.76 -4.94
C LYS A 2 11.12 -1.47 -4.11
N LYS A 3 10.96 -0.30 -4.71
CA LYS A 3 11.12 0.97 -3.98
C LYS A 3 10.07 1.21 -2.89
N VAL A 4 8.85 0.72 -3.12
CA VAL A 4 7.70 0.89 -2.21
C VAL A 4 7.86 -0.01 -0.98
N THR A 5 8.50 -1.16 -1.14
CA THR A 5 8.87 -2.06 -0.03
C THR A 5 10.10 -1.60 0.75
N GLU A 6 11.06 -0.96 0.08
CA GLU A 6 12.35 -0.59 0.69
C GLU A 6 12.23 0.54 1.72
N LEU A 7 11.44 1.58 1.44
CA LEU A 7 11.32 2.74 2.34
C LEU A 7 10.69 2.38 3.71
N PRO A 8 9.53 1.72 3.79
CA PRO A 8 8.96 1.31 5.06
C PRO A 8 9.90 0.39 5.85
N THR A 9 10.56 -0.54 5.14
CA THR A 9 11.52 -1.48 5.73
C THR A 9 12.73 -0.77 6.34
N MET A 10 13.34 0.18 5.62
CA MET A 10 14.52 0.90 6.10
C MET A 10 14.21 1.86 7.24
N CYS A 11 13.03 2.48 7.20
CA CYS A 11 12.64 3.49 8.20
C CYS A 11 11.92 2.88 9.41
N GLY A 12 11.58 1.59 9.39
CA GLY A 12 10.84 0.94 10.47
C GLY A 12 9.44 1.52 10.67
N VAL A 13 8.83 2.00 9.59
CA VAL A 13 7.49 2.61 9.59
C VAL A 13 6.49 1.73 8.87
N GLU A 14 5.23 1.85 9.24
CA GLU A 14 4.15 1.23 8.47
C GLU A 14 3.94 2.01 7.16
N GLY A 15 3.63 1.29 6.08
CA GLY A 15 3.35 1.90 4.79
C GLY A 15 2.49 0.97 3.94
N ASP A 16 1.64 1.56 3.13
CA ASP A 16 0.78 0.89 2.18
C ASP A 16 0.74 1.63 0.84
N LEU A 17 0.23 0.97 -0.19
CA LEU A 17 0.04 1.58 -1.50
C LEU A 17 -1.23 1.04 -2.17
N LYS A 18 -2.02 1.97 -2.71
CA LYS A 18 -3.15 1.66 -3.60
C LYS A 18 -3.04 2.52 -4.86
N VAL A 19 -2.75 1.89 -6.00
CA VAL A 19 -2.57 2.57 -7.29
C VAL A 19 -3.74 2.25 -8.19
N TYR A 20 -4.40 3.28 -8.70
CA TYR A 20 -5.46 3.15 -9.70
C TYR A 20 -4.86 3.45 -11.07
N CYS A 21 -4.88 2.48 -11.97
CA CYS A 21 -4.51 2.68 -13.37
C CYS A 21 -5.79 2.90 -14.19
N PRO A 22 -5.85 3.88 -15.10
CA PRO A 22 -7.04 4.11 -15.93
C PRO A 22 -7.47 2.89 -16.75
N ASP A 23 -6.51 2.03 -17.12
CA ASP A 23 -6.71 0.87 -17.97
C ASP A 23 -6.98 -0.43 -17.17
N GLU A 24 -6.88 -0.39 -15.84
CA GLU A 24 -7.09 -1.55 -14.98
C GLU A 24 -8.40 -1.40 -14.18
N GLN A 25 -9.20 -2.46 -14.17
CA GLN A 25 -10.48 -2.47 -13.46
C GLN A 25 -10.31 -2.54 -11.94
N GLU A 26 -9.26 -3.22 -11.47
CA GLU A 26 -8.91 -3.34 -10.06
C GLU A 26 -7.60 -2.61 -9.78
N PRO A 27 -7.52 -1.87 -8.65
CA PRO A 27 -6.29 -1.19 -8.28
C PRO A 27 -5.20 -2.18 -7.89
N MET A 28 -3.96 -1.83 -8.19
CA MET A 28 -2.83 -2.50 -7.59
C MET A 28 -2.76 -2.15 -6.10
N VAL A 29 -2.69 -3.17 -5.26
CA VAL A 29 -2.63 -3.01 -3.79
C VAL A 29 -1.37 -3.68 -3.25
N TRP A 30 -0.71 -3.02 -2.30
CA TRP A 30 0.42 -3.56 -1.55
C TRP A 30 0.34 -3.12 -0.08
N PRO A 31 0.65 -3.99 0.91
CA PRO A 31 1.11 -5.39 0.75
C PRO A 31 -0.02 -6.39 0.45
N SER A 32 -1.20 -6.17 1.01
CA SER A 32 -2.43 -6.92 0.71
C SER A 32 -3.65 -6.03 0.94
N TYR A 33 -4.80 -6.40 0.38
CA TYR A 33 -6.03 -5.60 0.55
C TYR A 33 -6.41 -5.42 2.02
N GLU A 34 -6.34 -6.48 2.82
CA GLU A 34 -6.68 -6.45 4.25
C GLU A 34 -5.75 -5.54 5.06
N GLU A 35 -4.44 -5.61 4.80
CA GLU A 35 -3.45 -4.79 5.49
C GLU A 35 -3.61 -3.31 5.15
N VAL A 36 -3.83 -2.98 3.87
CA VAL A 36 -4.12 -1.60 3.43
C VAL A 36 -5.40 -1.09 4.08
N GLN A 37 -6.47 -1.88 4.13
CA GLN A 37 -7.70 -1.48 4.81
C GLN A 37 -7.51 -1.27 6.32
N SER A 38 -6.70 -2.12 6.97
CA SER A 38 -6.36 -1.99 8.39
C SER A 38 -5.57 -0.70 8.67
N LEU A 39 -4.61 -0.36 7.79
CA LEU A 39 -3.80 0.84 7.93
C LEU A 39 -4.63 2.12 7.69
N LEU A 40 -5.46 2.15 6.64
CA LEU A 40 -6.33 3.28 6.33
C LEU A 40 -7.32 3.60 7.47
N LYS A 41 -7.81 2.58 8.19
CA LYS A 41 -8.63 2.75 9.40
C LYS A 41 -7.92 3.44 10.56
N LYS A 42 -6.60 3.61 10.53
CA LYS A 42 -5.86 4.38 11.54
C LYS A 42 -5.89 5.90 11.26
N PHE A 43 -6.20 6.30 10.02
CA PHE A 43 -6.19 7.71 9.58
C PHE A 43 -7.59 8.33 9.47
N TYR A 44 -8.64 7.52 9.54
CA TYR A 44 -10.06 7.91 9.56
C TYR A 44 -10.73 7.39 10.82
#